data_AF-A0A9E1J561-F1
#
_entry.id   AF-A0A9E1J561-F1
#
_cell.length_a   1.000
_cell.length_b   1.000
_cell.length_c   1.000
_cell.angle_alpha   90.00
_cell.angle_beta   90.00
_cell.angle_gamma   90.00
#
_symmetry.space_group_name_H-M   'P 1'
#
loop_
_entity.id
_entity.type
_entity.pdbx_description
1 polymer ?
#
loop_
_entity_poly.entity_id
_entity_poly.type
_entity_poly.pdbx_seq_one_letter_code
_entity_poly.pdbx_strand_id
1 'polypeptide(L)'
;PPMQEMCEGLSALHDAHPHGREDRMAIHPVVRVHPADGRKALYISEHFTRRIVEMSAPESDNFLRFLTNWVQSPRFTVRYHWTAGTIGMWDNSCTQHYVLNDFDGERVIQRVTVMGDQPDGPSPRWQPWPEVASRSAMSRHDRQLSHFLRHGSAEAAE
;
A
#
# COMPACT_ATOMS: atom_id res chain seq x y z
N PRO A 1 -10.71 18.85 -2.45
CA PRO A 1 -10.95 18.38 -3.83
C PRO A 1 -11.57 16.99 -3.82
N PRO A 2 -12.48 16.66 -4.77
CA PRO A 2 -13.26 15.42 -4.71
C PRO A 2 -12.43 14.14 -4.57
N MET A 3 -11.29 14.07 -5.27
CA MET A 3 -10.38 12.92 -5.20
C MET A 3 -9.74 12.73 -3.83
N GLN A 4 -9.40 13.81 -3.13
CA GLN A 4 -8.81 13.72 -1.79
C GLN A 4 -9.85 13.21 -0.79
N GLU A 5 -11.07 13.75 -0.85
CA GLU A 5 -12.17 13.31 0.01
C GLU A 5 -12.56 11.85 -0.23
N MET A 6 -12.50 11.39 -1.48
CA MET A 6 -12.66 9.97 -1.83
C MET A 6 -11.59 9.12 -1.16
N CYS A 7 -10.30 9.45 -1.34
CA CYS A 7 -9.20 8.69 -0.74
C CYS A 7 -9.27 8.61 0.79
N GLU A 8 -9.71 9.68 1.46
CA GLU A 8 -9.85 9.72 2.92
C GLU A 8 -10.92 8.77 3.45
N GLY A 9 -11.89 8.34 2.63
CA GLY A 9 -12.94 7.42 3.04
C GLY A 9 -12.68 5.94 2.75
N LEU A 10 -11.47 5.57 2.32
CA LEU A 10 -11.16 4.25 1.79
C LEU A 10 -10.06 3.55 2.59
N SER A 11 -10.16 2.22 2.64
CA SER A 11 -9.12 1.34 3.13
C SER A 11 -8.64 0.39 2.02
N ALA A 12 -7.46 -0.17 2.18
CA ALA A 12 -6.85 -1.04 1.20
C ALA A 12 -6.27 -2.30 1.85
N LEU A 13 -6.47 -3.43 1.19
CA LEU A 13 -5.82 -4.70 1.50
C LEU A 13 -4.40 -4.69 0.91
N HIS A 14 -3.44 -5.00 1.77
CA HIS A 14 -2.05 -5.23 1.43
C HIS A 14 -1.70 -6.70 1.66
N ASP A 15 -0.82 -7.25 0.82
CA ASP A 15 -0.18 -8.54 1.06
C ASP A 15 1.33 -8.46 0.84
N ALA A 16 2.08 -9.44 1.37
CA ALA A 16 3.53 -9.54 1.16
C ALA A 16 3.92 -10.48 0.01
N HIS A 17 3.15 -10.53 -1.08
CA HIS A 17 3.47 -11.33 -2.28
C HIS A 17 4.90 -11.11 -2.83
N PRO A 18 5.44 -9.87 -2.92
CA PRO A 18 6.82 -9.65 -3.40
C PRO A 18 7.90 -10.33 -2.55
N HIS A 19 7.56 -10.75 -1.32
CA HIS A 19 8.42 -11.48 -0.41
C HIS A 19 8.07 -12.98 -0.35
N GLY A 20 7.19 -13.47 -1.23
CA GLY A 20 6.71 -14.85 -1.22
C GLY A 20 5.79 -15.17 -0.03
N ARG A 21 5.17 -14.16 0.58
CA ARG A 21 4.37 -14.26 1.82
C ARG A 21 2.96 -13.72 1.65
N GLU A 22 2.21 -14.25 0.68
CA GLU A 22 0.81 -13.88 0.43
C GLU A 22 -0.13 -14.16 1.62
N ASP A 23 0.29 -15.04 2.53
CA ASP A 23 -0.39 -15.33 3.80
C ASP A 23 -0.42 -14.13 4.74
N ARG A 24 0.58 -13.25 4.64
CA ARG A 24 0.68 -12.05 5.48
C ARG A 24 -0.06 -10.90 4.82
N MET A 25 -1.21 -10.57 5.40
CA MET A 25 -2.12 -9.54 4.91
C MET A 25 -2.50 -8.56 6.01
N ALA A 26 -2.78 -7.32 5.61
CA ALA A 26 -3.30 -6.29 6.51
C ALA A 26 -4.22 -5.33 5.74
N ILE A 27 -5.19 -4.74 6.44
CA ILE A 27 -5.99 -3.61 5.93
C ILE A 27 -5.47 -2.34 6.58
N HIS A 28 -5.17 -1.35 5.75
CA HIS A 28 -4.71 -0.02 6.16
C HIS A 28 -5.52 1.07 5.45
N PRO A 29 -5.62 2.28 6.02
CA PRO A 29 -6.28 3.39 5.32
C PRO A 29 -5.51 3.75 4.03
N VAL A 30 -6.22 4.12 2.97
CA VAL A 30 -5.60 4.62 1.72
C VAL A 30 -4.85 5.93 1.97
N VAL A 31 -5.30 6.71 2.95
CA VAL A 31 -4.63 7.92 3.44
C VAL A 31 -4.20 7.72 4.88
N ARG A 32 -2.88 7.69 5.10
CA ARG A 32 -2.29 7.71 6.44
C ARG A 32 -2.09 9.14 6.90
N VAL A 33 -2.22 9.37 8.20
CA VAL A 33 -1.79 10.60 8.89
C VAL A 33 -0.44 10.34 9.56
N HIS A 34 0.56 11.15 9.21
CA HIS A 34 1.90 11.02 9.79
C HIS A 34 1.90 11.46 11.26
N PRO A 35 2.38 10.61 12.20
CA PRO A 35 2.14 10.81 13.64
C PRO A 35 2.84 12.05 14.21
N ALA A 36 3.98 12.46 13.63
CA ALA A 36 4.77 13.56 14.19
C ALA A 36 4.28 14.96 13.78
N ASP A 37 3.62 15.09 12.63
CA ASP A 37 3.30 16.39 12.03
C ASP A 37 1.87 16.49 11.45
N GLY A 38 1.08 15.41 11.52
CA GLY A 38 -0.30 15.38 11.05
C GLY A 38 -0.47 15.45 9.54
N ARG A 39 0.61 15.39 8.76
CA ARG A 39 0.51 15.45 7.28
C ARG A 39 -0.12 14.17 6.74
N LYS A 40 -0.95 14.31 5.72
CA LYS A 40 -1.59 13.19 5.03
C LYS A 40 -0.69 12.66 3.90
N ALA A 41 -0.57 11.34 3.80
CA ALA A 41 0.16 10.66 2.73
C ALA A 41 -0.68 9.51 2.16
N LEU A 42 -0.51 9.25 0.85
CA LEU A 42 -1.10 8.06 0.23
C LEU A 42 -0.34 6.82 0.70
N TYR A 43 -1.05 5.89 1.34
CA TYR A 43 -0.52 4.65 1.87
C TYR A 43 -0.92 3.47 0.97
N ILE A 44 -0.50 3.56 -0.29
CA ILE A 44 -0.74 2.56 -1.34
C ILE A 44 0.57 2.27 -2.06
N SER A 45 0.74 1.06 -2.58
CA SER A 45 1.92 0.68 -3.35
C SER A 45 1.53 -0.29 -4.45
N GLU A 46 2.09 -0.11 -5.65
CA GLU A 46 1.90 -1.05 -6.76
C GLU A 46 2.29 -2.48 -6.37
N HIS A 47 3.35 -2.63 -5.57
CA HIS A 47 3.88 -3.95 -5.24
C HIS A 47 3.13 -4.65 -4.12
N PHE A 48 2.44 -3.94 -3.22
CA PHE A 48 1.85 -4.56 -2.02
C PHE A 48 0.33 -4.40 -1.93
N THR A 49 -0.23 -3.33 -2.50
CA THR A 49 -1.67 -3.06 -2.43
C THR A 49 -2.41 -3.88 -3.48
N ARG A 50 -3.48 -4.57 -3.08
CA ARG A 50 -4.24 -5.52 -3.92
C ARG A 50 -5.65 -5.08 -4.21
N ARG A 51 -6.30 -4.45 -3.24
CA ARG A 51 -7.74 -4.20 -3.28
C ARG A 51 -8.10 -3.01 -2.42
N ILE A 52 -8.87 -2.08 -2.96
CA ILE A 52 -9.59 -1.09 -2.15
C ILE A 52 -10.82 -1.77 -1.59
N VAL A 53 -10.96 -1.78 -0.28
CA VAL A 53 -11.89 -2.64 0.43
C VAL A 53 -13.34 -2.26 0.12
N GLU A 54 -13.64 -0.97 -0.03
CA GLU A 54 -15.01 -0.46 -0.16
C GLU A 54 -15.50 -0.32 -1.62
N MET A 55 -14.71 -0.74 -2.61
CA MET A 55 -15.04 -0.61 -4.04
C MET A 55 -15.33 -1.96 -4.67
N SER A 56 -16.04 -2.03 -5.79
CA SER A 56 -16.06 -3.24 -6.63
C SER A 56 -14.68 -3.54 -7.24
N ALA A 57 -14.47 -4.76 -7.74
CA ALA A 57 -13.15 -5.13 -8.29
C ALA A 57 -12.74 -4.25 -9.47
N PRO A 58 -13.62 -3.96 -10.47
CA PRO A 58 -13.27 -3.06 -11.56
C PRO A 58 -12.99 -1.62 -11.10
N GLU A 59 -13.75 -1.11 -10.12
CA GLU A 59 -13.53 0.22 -9.55
C GLU A 59 -12.19 0.31 -8.83
N SER A 60 -11.90 -0.67 -7.97
CA SER A 60 -10.64 -0.76 -7.24
C SER A 60 -9.45 -0.85 -8.19
N ASP A 61 -9.51 -1.72 -9.21
CA ASP A 61 -8.41 -1.88 -10.17
C ASP A 61 -8.12 -0.59 -10.92
N ASN A 62 -9.16 0.13 -11.35
CA ASN A 62 -9.00 1.40 -12.05
C ASN A 62 -8.50 2.51 -11.13
N PHE A 63 -9.02 2.60 -9.91
CA PHE A 63 -8.64 3.65 -8.97
C PHE A 63 -7.24 3.43 -8.41
N LEU A 64 -6.87 2.20 -8.03
CA LEU A 64 -5.51 1.88 -7.62
C LEU A 64 -4.51 2.19 -8.73
N ARG A 65 -4.79 1.80 -9.98
CA ARG A 65 -3.94 2.12 -11.12
C ARG A 65 -3.75 3.63 -11.29
N PHE A 66 -4.83 4.41 -11.13
CA PHE A 66 -4.74 5.86 -11.18
C PHE A 66 -3.83 6.40 -10.04
N LEU A 67 -4.03 5.95 -8.81
CA LEU A 67 -3.27 6.41 -7.65
C LEU A 67 -1.79 6.00 -7.73
N THR A 68 -1.49 4.77 -8.13
CA THR A 68 -0.10 4.29 -8.31
C THR A 68 0.61 5.09 -9.40
N ASN A 69 -0.04 5.33 -10.54
CA ASN A 69 0.51 6.20 -11.59
C ASN A 69 0.75 7.63 -11.11
N TRP A 70 -0.14 8.17 -10.27
CA TRP A 70 0.01 9.51 -9.71
C TRP A 70 1.24 9.61 -8.81
N VAL A 71 1.42 8.69 -7.86
CA VAL A 71 2.55 8.73 -6.92
C VAL A 71 3.90 8.46 -7.58
N GLN A 72 3.92 7.75 -8.71
CA GLN A 72 5.11 7.51 -9.52
C GLN A 72 5.51 8.69 -10.43
N SER A 73 4.70 9.75 -10.48
CA SER A 73 4.99 10.92 -11.31
C SER A 73 6.36 11.54 -10.96
N PRO A 74 7.22 11.87 -11.96
CA PRO A 74 8.57 12.36 -11.71
C PRO A 74 8.68 13.58 -10.78
N ARG A 75 7.63 14.42 -10.72
CA ARG A 75 7.56 15.58 -9.81
C ARG A 75 7.60 15.23 -8.32
N PHE A 76 7.34 13.97 -7.96
CA PHE A 76 7.40 13.48 -6.58
C PHE A 76 8.64 12.61 -6.32
N THR A 77 9.52 12.47 -7.31
CA THR A 77 10.63 11.52 -7.26
C THR A 77 11.96 12.22 -7.09
N VAL A 78 12.85 11.57 -6.35
CA VAL A 78 14.28 11.89 -6.32
C VAL A 78 15.02 10.65 -6.81
N ARG A 79 15.86 10.81 -7.84
CA ARG A 79 16.78 9.78 -8.31
C ARG A 79 18.17 10.09 -7.80
N TYR A 80 18.78 9.13 -7.12
CA TYR A 80 20.11 9.28 -6.54
C TYR A 80 21.10 8.27 -7.13
N HIS A 81 22.26 8.77 -7.57
CA HIS A 81 23.37 7.94 -8.03
C HIS A 81 24.31 7.67 -6.85
N TRP A 82 24.44 6.40 -6.47
CA TRP A 82 25.19 5.99 -5.29
C TRP A 82 26.70 6.06 -5.51
N THR A 83 27.42 6.55 -4.50
CA THR A 83 28.88 6.48 -4.43
C THR A 83 29.32 5.83 -3.12
N ALA A 84 30.57 5.38 -3.06
CA ALA A 84 31.12 4.75 -1.86
C ALA A 84 31.04 5.71 -0.66
N GLY A 85 30.53 5.23 0.47
CA GLY A 85 30.36 6.02 1.68
C GLY A 85 29.03 6.79 1.79
N THR A 86 28.19 6.81 0.74
CA THR A 86 26.85 7.42 0.86
C THR A 86 25.97 6.64 1.84
N ILE A 87 25.31 7.39 2.72
CA ILE A 87 24.22 6.90 3.56
C ILE A 87 22.93 7.57 3.12
N GLY A 88 21.93 6.77 2.75
CA GLY A 88 20.56 7.25 2.50
C GLY A 88 19.69 7.02 3.73
N MET A 89 18.96 8.05 4.13
CA MET A 89 17.93 7.97 5.16
C MET A 89 16.66 8.59 4.60
N TRP A 90 15.53 7.92 4.80
CA TRP A 90 14.22 8.40 4.38
C TRP A 90 13.16 8.00 5.40
N ASP A 91 12.08 8.76 5.43
CA ASP A 91 10.90 8.43 6.22
C ASP A 91 10.01 7.44 5.44
N ASN A 92 9.97 6.19 5.89
CA ASN A 92 9.21 5.12 5.24
C ASN A 92 7.70 5.24 5.45
N SER A 93 7.22 6.16 6.29
CA SER A 93 5.79 6.40 6.52
C SER A 93 5.15 7.23 5.42
N CYS A 94 5.95 7.98 4.65
CA CYS A 94 5.45 8.87 3.59
C CYS A 94 6.18 8.73 2.25
N THR A 95 7.12 7.78 2.11
CA THR A 95 7.89 7.58 0.88
C THR A 95 7.74 6.17 0.32
N GLN A 96 7.91 6.07 -0.99
CA GLN A 96 8.07 4.80 -1.70
C GLN A 96 9.45 4.83 -2.38
N HIS A 97 10.04 3.65 -2.54
CA HIS A 97 11.34 3.51 -3.17
C HIS A 97 11.37 2.24 -4.03
N TYR A 98 12.18 2.27 -5.08
CA TYR A 98 12.45 1.12 -5.92
C TYR A 98 13.89 1.16 -6.41
N VAL A 99 14.40 0.00 -6.80
CA VAL A 99 15.74 -0.13 -7.38
C VAL A 99 15.61 -0.05 -8.89
N LEU A 100 16.35 0.88 -9.51
CA LEU A 100 16.59 0.85 -10.95
C LEU A 100 17.66 -0.20 -11.24
N ASN A 101 17.38 -1.09 -12.18
CA ASN A 101 18.30 -2.12 -12.67
C ASN A 101 19.05 -1.63 -13.91
N ASP A 102 19.73 -0.50 -13.78
CA ASP A 102 20.44 0.20 -14.86
C ASP A 102 21.97 0.26 -14.65
N PHE A 103 22.53 -0.79 -14.05
CA PHE A 103 23.95 -0.91 -13.74
C PHE A 103 24.50 -2.28 -14.11
N ASP A 104 25.81 -2.34 -14.35
CA ASP A 104 26.53 -3.59 -14.58
C ASP A 104 27.17 -4.11 -13.28
N GLY A 105 27.19 -5.42 -13.12
CA GLY A 105 27.83 -6.09 -11.97
C GLY A 105 26.96 -6.16 -10.71
N GLU A 106 27.60 -6.41 -9.57
CA GLU A 106 26.92 -6.58 -8.29
C GLU A 106 26.74 -5.24 -7.57
N ARG A 107 25.56 -5.04 -6.97
CA ARG A 107 25.27 -3.92 -6.08
C ARG A 107 24.90 -4.43 -4.70
N VAL A 108 25.76 -4.17 -3.72
CA VAL A 108 25.55 -4.56 -2.33
C VAL A 108 25.16 -3.34 -1.49
N ILE A 109 24.05 -3.42 -0.76
CA ILE A 109 23.58 -2.38 0.16
C ILE A 109 23.27 -3.03 1.50
N GLN A 110 23.68 -2.38 2.58
CA GLN A 110 23.27 -2.72 3.93
C GLN A 110 22.09 -1.83 4.34
N ARG A 111 21.01 -2.44 4.85
CA ARG A 111 19.80 -1.71 5.28
C ARG A 111 19.51 -2.00 6.73
N VAL A 112 19.31 -0.93 7.49
CA VAL A 112 18.72 -0.98 8.84
C VAL A 112 17.35 -0.34 8.76
N THR A 113 16.35 -1.01 9.33
CA THR A 113 14.99 -0.47 9.46
C THR A 113 14.73 -0.22 10.94
N VAL A 114 14.25 0.96 11.28
CA VAL A 114 13.73 1.27 12.62
C VAL A 114 12.23 0.97 12.63
N MET A 115 11.75 0.31 13.68
CA MET A 115 10.33 0.00 13.83
C MET A 115 9.52 1.30 13.87
N GLY A 116 8.48 1.35 13.05
CA GLY A 116 7.54 2.47 12.99
C GLY A 116 6.27 2.19 13.79
N ASP A 117 5.36 3.16 13.74
CA ASP A 117 4.01 3.07 14.28
C ASP A 117 3.06 2.32 13.33
N GLN A 118 1.94 1.86 13.89
CA GLN A 118 0.84 1.29 13.10
C GLN A 118 0.21 2.36 12.20
N PRO A 119 0.00 2.10 10.90
CA PRO A 119 -0.63 3.08 10.01
C PRO A 119 -2.04 3.45 10.48
N ASP A 120 -2.24 4.73 10.80
CA ASP A 120 -3.53 5.30 11.21
C ASP A 120 -3.97 6.42 10.25
N GLY A 121 -5.27 6.67 10.16
CA GLY A 121 -5.86 7.59 9.21
C GLY A 121 -7.38 7.72 9.39
N PRO A 122 -8.05 8.50 8.52
CA PRO A 122 -9.49 8.66 8.64
C PRO A 122 -10.20 7.32 8.46
N SER A 123 -11.27 7.11 9.25
CA SER A 123 -12.06 5.88 9.17
C SER A 123 -12.76 5.74 7.82
N PRO A 124 -12.93 4.50 7.31
CA PRO A 124 -13.64 4.28 6.06
C PRO A 124 -15.09 4.78 6.17
N ARG A 125 -15.58 5.41 5.10
CA ARG A 125 -16.94 5.98 5.05
C ARG A 125 -17.99 4.98 4.56
N TRP A 126 -17.55 3.92 3.91
CA TRP A 126 -18.39 2.91 3.29
C TRP A 126 -18.09 1.52 3.87
N GLN A 127 -19.02 0.59 3.69
CA GLN A 127 -18.81 -0.79 4.10
C GLN A 127 -17.91 -1.51 3.09
N PRO A 128 -17.16 -2.54 3.52
CA PRO A 128 -16.42 -3.40 2.60
C PRO A 128 -17.29 -3.99 1.50
N TRP A 129 -16.82 -3.88 0.26
CA TRP A 129 -17.31 -4.65 -0.87
C TRP A 129 -16.57 -6.00 -0.88
N PRO A 130 -17.27 -7.12 -0.72
CA PRO A 130 -18.32 -7.50 -1.66
C PRO A 130 -19.66 -7.83 -1.02
N GLU A 131 -20.74 -7.26 -1.58
CA GLU A 131 -22.07 -7.85 -1.45
C GLU A 131 -22.00 -9.24 -2.10
N VAL A 132 -22.27 -10.28 -1.32
CA VAL A 132 -21.96 -11.70 -1.58
C VAL A 132 -22.37 -12.16 -2.98
N ALA A 133 -21.49 -11.98 -3.97
CA ALA A 133 -21.59 -12.64 -5.26
C ALA A 133 -21.21 -14.11 -5.09
N SER A 134 -21.84 -14.99 -5.87
CA SER A 134 -21.47 -16.40 -5.98
C SER A 134 -19.94 -16.56 -6.06
N ARG A 135 -19.38 -17.46 -5.24
CA ARG A 135 -17.93 -17.74 -5.17
C ARG A 135 -17.29 -17.97 -6.54
N SER A 136 -18.06 -18.43 -7.53
CA SER A 136 -17.59 -18.71 -8.90
C SER A 136 -17.26 -17.47 -9.73
N ALA A 137 -17.77 -16.28 -9.38
CA ALA A 137 -17.58 -15.04 -10.17
C ALA A 137 -16.59 -14.05 -9.53
N MET A 138 -15.90 -14.44 -8.46
CA MET A 138 -15.02 -13.54 -7.71
C MET A 138 -13.62 -13.47 -8.32
N SER A 139 -13.06 -12.26 -8.39
CA SER A 139 -11.65 -12.09 -8.74
C SER A 139 -10.74 -12.77 -7.70
N ARG A 140 -9.45 -12.97 -8.03
CA ARG A 140 -8.45 -13.44 -7.06
C ARG A 140 -8.43 -12.56 -5.81
N HIS A 141 -8.39 -11.24 -5.98
CA HIS A 141 -8.30 -10.30 -4.88
C HIS A 141 -9.60 -10.21 -4.07
N ASP A 142 -10.78 -10.41 -4.69
CA ASP A 142 -12.03 -10.50 -3.92
C ASP A 142 -12.07 -11.76 -3.05
N ARG A 143 -11.57 -12.90 -3.56
CA ARG A 143 -11.46 -14.13 -2.76
C ARG A 143 -10.52 -13.93 -1.57
N GLN A 144 -9.38 -13.26 -1.80
CA GLN A 144 -8.40 -12.93 -0.77
C GLN A 144 -9.00 -11.99 0.29
N LEU A 145 -9.62 -10.88 -0.12
CA LEU A 145 -10.29 -9.94 0.77
C LEU A 145 -11.40 -10.62 1.57
N SER A 146 -12.24 -11.42 0.91
CA SER A 146 -13.33 -12.13 1.57
C SER A 146 -12.84 -13.17 2.57
N HIS A 147 -11.72 -13.83 2.27
CA HIS A 147 -11.08 -14.74 3.22
C HIS A 147 -10.55 -13.96 4.43
N PHE A 148 -9.85 -12.85 4.20
CA PHE A 148 -9.29 -11.99 5.25
C PHE A 148 -10.38 -11.39 6.14
N LEU A 149 -11.47 -10.86 5.59
CA LEU A 149 -12.56 -10.28 6.41
C LEU A 149 -13.29 -11.33 7.27
N ARG A 150 -13.30 -12.61 6.85
CA ARG A 150 -13.95 -13.69 7.61
C ARG A 150 -13.06 -14.32 8.68
N HIS A 151 -11.74 -14.29 8.52
CA HIS A 151 -10.82 -15.08 9.35
C HIS A 151 -9.60 -14.29 9.87
N GLY A 152 -9.31 -13.13 9.28
CA GLY A 152 -8.07 -12.36 9.48
C GLY A 152 -8.13 -11.28 10.56
N SER A 153 -9.25 -11.11 11.27
CA SER A 153 -9.32 -10.14 12.38
C SER A 153 -8.67 -10.63 13.68
N ALA A 154 -8.15 -11.86 13.74
CA ALA A 154 -7.69 -12.49 14.97
C ALA A 154 -6.18 -12.39 15.26
N GLU A 155 -5.33 -12.01 14.30
CA GLU A 155 -3.86 -12.13 14.43
C GLU A 155 -3.05 -10.81 14.31
N ALA A 156 -3.70 -9.66 14.11
CA ALA A 156 -2.99 -8.40 13.87
C ALA A 156 -2.55 -7.64 15.16
N ALA A 157 -2.51 -8.30 16.32
CA ALA A 157 -2.31 -7.68 17.63
C ALA A 157 -1.10 -8.23 18.43
N GLU A 158 -0.02 -8.63 17.76
CA GLU A 158 1.24 -9.00 18.42
C GLU A 158 2.47 -8.37 17.77
#